data_AF-A0A7S4DJU8-F1
#
_entry.id   AF-A0A7S4DJU8-F1
#
_cell.length_a   1.000
_cell.length_b   1.000
_cell.length_c   1.000
_cell.angle_alpha   90.00
_cell.angle_beta   90.00
_cell.angle_gamma   90.00
#
_symmetry.space_group_name_H-M   'P 1'
#
loop_
_entity.id
_entity.type
_entity.pdbx_description
1 polymer ?
#
loop_
_entity_poly.entity_id
_entity_poly.type
_entity_poly.pdbx_seq_one_letter_code
_entity_poly.pdbx_strand_id
1 'polypeptide(L)'
;MRTLLIAGLQGAGKTFLMRKLLVQCGDEKVKPEVEREGTKGYVDTVITFNLWQKYEVFDIGGRGVQTEFWRTYYGLMVKFDTIVYCIRADTYLRTNFSEDLINKERKEFHRILASPELRACQIICYMIFDETTNLTWKEKESRSLEILSALEVRNYTGADQGKTKFPQQKVKVVTNYPELLEDLGIDAVIHGNAILSAD
;
A
#
# COMPACT_ATOMS: atom_id res chain seq x y z
N MET A 1 -4.58 6.06 18.30
CA MET A 1 -3.52 6.20 17.30
C MET A 1 -3.56 4.94 16.47
N ARG A 2 -3.68 5.06 15.16
CA ARG A 2 -3.62 3.91 14.25
C ARG A 2 -2.22 3.79 13.67
N THR A 3 -1.83 2.60 13.29
CA THR A 3 -0.49 2.30 12.75
C THR A 3 -0.65 1.70 11.36
N LEU A 4 -0.09 2.37 10.37
CA LEU A 4 -0.15 1.99 8.96
C LEU A 4 1.24 1.57 8.50
N LEU A 5 1.33 0.36 7.97
CA LEU A 5 2.50 -0.06 7.23
C LEU A 5 2.29 0.14 5.73
N ILE A 6 3.26 0.73 5.04
CA ILE A 6 3.35 0.70 3.58
C ILE A 6 4.43 -0.30 3.18
N ALA A 7 4.04 -1.37 2.50
CA ALA A 7 4.89 -2.49 2.11
C ALA A 7 4.81 -2.77 0.60
N GLY A 8 5.73 -3.59 0.09
CA GLY A 8 5.85 -3.89 -1.35
C GLY A 8 7.30 -3.89 -1.85
N LEU A 9 7.53 -4.41 -3.04
CA LEU A 9 8.88 -4.51 -3.62
C LEU A 9 9.58 -3.14 -3.80
N GLN A 10 10.88 -3.19 -4.05
CA GLN A 10 11.62 -1.99 -4.47
C GLN A 10 11.00 -1.43 -5.77
N GLY A 11 10.74 -0.12 -5.81
CA GLY A 11 10.12 0.53 -6.97
C GLY A 11 8.60 0.35 -7.07
N ALA A 12 7.96 -0.28 -6.08
CA ALA A 12 6.51 -0.46 -6.05
C ALA A 12 5.71 0.84 -5.83
N GLY A 13 6.37 1.98 -5.56
CA GLY A 13 5.71 3.28 -5.36
C GLY A 13 5.30 3.58 -3.90
N LYS A 14 5.93 2.92 -2.92
CA LYS A 14 5.64 3.09 -1.49
C LYS A 14 5.89 4.51 -0.98
N THR A 15 7.07 5.04 -1.23
CA THR A 15 7.43 6.42 -0.82
C THR A 15 6.59 7.46 -1.54
N PHE A 16 6.23 7.22 -2.80
CA PHE A 16 5.27 8.05 -3.53
C PHE A 16 3.90 8.07 -2.86
N LEU A 17 3.37 6.90 -2.45
CA LEU A 17 2.12 6.82 -1.70
C LEU A 17 2.23 7.55 -0.35
N MET A 18 3.30 7.33 0.41
CA MET A 18 3.55 8.02 1.68
C MET A 18 3.56 9.54 1.50
N ARG A 19 4.21 10.06 0.46
CA ARG A 19 4.21 11.50 0.14
C ARG A 19 2.83 12.01 -0.25
N LYS A 20 2.05 11.24 -1.03
CA LYS A 20 0.66 11.60 -1.34
C LYS A 20 -0.21 11.69 -0.08
N LEU A 21 -0.01 10.77 0.87
CA LEU A 21 -0.66 10.79 2.18
C LEU A 21 -0.25 12.03 2.99
N LEU A 22 1.04 12.40 3.01
CA LEU A 22 1.54 13.62 3.67
C LEU A 22 0.93 14.91 3.08
N VAL A 23 0.86 15.02 1.75
CA VAL A 23 0.20 16.15 1.08
C VAL A 23 -1.28 16.22 1.46
N GLN A 24 -1.96 15.07 1.48
CA GLN A 24 -3.38 14.99 1.86
C GLN A 24 -3.64 15.48 3.30
N CYS A 25 -2.64 15.41 4.18
CA CYS A 25 -2.67 15.94 5.54
C CYS A 25 -2.40 17.45 5.67
N GLY A 26 -2.15 18.15 4.57
CA GLY A 26 -1.79 19.57 4.59
C GLY A 26 -0.32 19.84 4.91
N ASP A 27 0.58 18.85 4.78
CA ASP A 27 2.02 19.10 4.81
C ASP A 27 2.49 19.65 3.45
N GLU A 28 2.23 20.95 3.23
CA GLU A 28 2.56 21.67 2.00
C GLU A 28 4.07 21.72 1.68
N LYS A 29 4.93 21.33 2.63
CA LYS A 29 6.38 21.27 2.44
C LYS A 29 6.83 19.99 1.74
N VAL A 30 5.98 18.97 1.68
CA VAL A 30 6.27 17.69 1.03
C VAL A 30 5.75 17.73 -0.40
N LYS A 31 6.62 17.99 -1.36
CA LYS A 31 6.27 17.78 -2.77
C LYS A 31 6.30 16.27 -3.07
N PRO A 32 5.29 15.71 -3.77
CA PRO A 32 5.35 14.36 -4.29
C PRO A 32 6.31 14.36 -5.48
N GLU A 33 7.61 14.42 -5.21
CA GLU A 33 8.62 14.27 -6.25
C GLU A 33 8.60 12.82 -6.75
N VAL A 34 8.78 12.65 -8.06
CA VAL A 34 8.91 11.34 -8.70
C VAL A 34 10.24 10.73 -8.24
N GLU A 35 10.22 9.98 -7.14
CA GLU A 35 11.41 9.26 -6.68
C GLU A 35 11.82 8.22 -7.73
N ARG A 36 12.91 8.51 -8.43
CA ARG A 36 13.58 7.57 -9.35
C ARG A 36 14.61 6.70 -8.62
N GLU A 37 15.02 7.08 -7.42
CA GLU A 37 15.96 6.32 -6.59
C GLU A 37 15.19 5.58 -5.50
N GLY A 38 15.34 4.25 -5.43
CA GLY A 38 14.66 3.46 -4.40
C GLY A 38 15.20 3.76 -2.99
N THR A 39 14.30 3.76 -2.00
CA THR A 39 14.59 3.94 -0.58
C THR A 39 15.69 2.99 -0.11
N LYS A 40 16.82 3.55 0.37
CA LYS A 40 17.89 2.80 1.03
C LYS A 40 17.61 2.80 2.54
N GLY A 41 17.27 1.64 3.11
CA GLY A 41 17.04 1.49 4.56
C GLY A 41 15.56 1.50 4.95
N TYR A 42 15.21 2.33 5.93
CA TYR A 42 13.90 2.42 6.57
C TYR A 42 13.56 3.90 6.80
N VAL A 43 12.30 4.27 6.57
CA VAL A 43 11.75 5.59 6.87
C VAL A 43 10.51 5.40 7.74
N ASP A 44 10.53 5.86 8.98
CA ASP A 44 9.32 6.13 9.75
C ASP A 44 8.91 7.58 9.63
N THR A 45 7.61 7.80 9.58
CA THR A 45 7.04 9.14 9.67
C THR A 45 5.68 9.06 10.36
N VAL A 46 5.46 9.93 11.34
CA VAL A 46 4.14 10.10 11.94
C VAL A 46 3.33 11.07 11.09
N ILE A 47 2.23 10.60 10.53
CA ILE A 47 1.29 11.39 9.73
C ILE A 47 0.01 11.62 10.53
N THR A 48 -0.37 12.89 10.76
CA THR A 48 -1.64 13.21 11.43
C THR A 48 -2.68 13.61 10.38
N PHE A 49 -3.78 12.87 10.31
CA PHE A 49 -4.95 13.17 9.48
C PHE A 49 -6.05 13.86 10.30
N ASN A 50 -6.63 14.90 9.73
CA ASN A 50 -7.84 15.57 10.23
C ASN A 50 -7.80 15.95 11.73
N LEU A 51 -6.69 16.47 12.24
CA LEU A 51 -6.48 16.97 13.62
C LEU A 51 -6.75 15.98 14.78
N TRP A 52 -7.37 14.82 14.52
CA TRP A 52 -7.86 13.87 15.52
C TRP A 52 -7.46 12.41 15.22
N GLN A 53 -7.15 12.06 13.96
CA GLN A 53 -6.68 10.73 13.58
C GLN A 53 -5.16 10.75 13.36
N LYS A 54 -4.41 10.10 14.23
CA LYS A 54 -2.95 9.96 14.08
C LYS A 54 -2.62 8.60 13.48
N TYR A 55 -1.97 8.60 12.33
CA TYR A 55 -1.36 7.44 11.70
C TYR A 55 0.15 7.49 11.87
N GLU A 56 0.72 6.49 12.53
CA GLU A 56 2.16 6.27 12.40
C GLU A 56 2.40 5.45 11.13
N VAL A 57 3.13 6.02 10.17
CA VAL A 57 3.32 5.46 8.83
C VAL A 57 4.75 4.99 8.66
N PHE A 58 4.88 3.75 8.22
CA PHE A 58 6.16 3.09 8.05
C PHE A 58 6.38 2.77 6.57
N ASP A 59 7.38 3.40 5.94
CA ASP A 59 7.86 3.07 4.59
C ASP A 59 9.20 2.34 4.68
N ILE A 60 9.17 1.06 4.32
CA ILE A 60 10.31 0.18 4.49
C ILE A 60 10.90 -0.10 3.11
N GLY A 61 12.21 0.10 2.92
CA GLY A 61 12.89 -0.09 1.62
C GLY A 61 12.73 -1.50 1.04
N GLY A 62 13.23 -1.81 -0.15
CA GLY A 62 12.98 -3.14 -0.78
C GLY A 62 14.15 -4.10 -0.88
N ARG A 63 15.30 -3.85 -0.22
CA ARG A 63 16.51 -4.67 -0.39
C ARG A 63 16.73 -5.64 0.77
N GLY A 64 16.53 -6.93 0.49
CA GLY A 64 17.28 -8.14 0.93
C GLY A 64 17.64 -8.39 2.41
N VAL A 65 17.81 -7.36 3.24
CA VAL A 65 18.29 -7.41 4.64
C VAL A 65 17.11 -7.39 5.64
N GLN A 66 15.88 -7.28 5.15
CA GLN A 66 14.74 -6.87 6.00
C GLN A 66 13.99 -8.00 6.68
N THR A 67 14.22 -9.27 6.32
CA THR A 67 13.48 -10.42 6.91
C THR A 67 13.62 -10.49 8.43
N GLU A 68 14.76 -10.05 8.97
CA GLU A 68 15.02 -9.99 10.41
C GLU A 68 14.51 -8.69 11.04
N PHE A 69 14.63 -7.56 10.33
CA PHE A 69 14.05 -6.27 10.74
C PHE A 69 12.53 -6.38 10.92
N TRP A 70 11.84 -7.02 9.98
CA TRP A 70 10.39 -7.26 10.02
C TRP A 70 9.97 -7.98 11.31
N ARG A 71 10.61 -9.10 11.66
CA ARG A 71 10.25 -9.88 12.86
C ARG A 71 10.46 -9.10 14.15
N THR A 72 11.58 -8.38 14.26
CA THR A 72 11.90 -7.59 15.46
C THR A 72 10.97 -6.40 15.61
N TYR A 73 10.63 -5.72 14.52
CA TYR A 73 9.74 -4.55 14.55
C TYR A 73 8.27 -4.95 14.82
N TYR A 74 7.77 -5.95 14.08
CA TYR A 74 6.40 -6.45 14.20
C TYR A 74 6.13 -7.22 15.50
N GLY A 75 7.12 -7.97 16.00
CA GLY A 75 6.94 -8.85 17.14
C GLY A 75 7.08 -8.17 18.49
N LEU A 76 7.79 -7.04 18.58
CA LEU A 76 8.22 -6.50 19.87
C LEU A 76 7.92 -5.02 20.12
N MET A 77 7.67 -4.19 19.10
CA MET A 77 7.62 -2.73 19.31
C MET A 77 6.37 -2.03 18.78
N VAL A 78 5.83 -2.45 17.62
CA VAL A 78 4.67 -1.76 17.01
C VAL A 78 3.63 -2.76 16.55
N LYS A 79 2.41 -2.63 17.08
CA LYS A 79 1.24 -3.35 16.59
C LYS A 79 0.65 -2.55 15.44
N PHE A 80 0.59 -3.13 14.24
CA PHE A 80 0.00 -2.52 13.04
C PHE A 80 -1.52 -2.74 12.98
N ASP A 81 -2.28 -1.73 12.59
CA ASP A 81 -3.72 -1.86 12.34
C ASP A 81 -4.00 -2.20 10.87
N THR A 82 -3.29 -1.53 9.97
CA THR A 82 -3.47 -1.67 8.52
C THR A 82 -2.13 -1.82 7.81
N ILE A 83 -2.11 -2.66 6.78
CA ILE A 83 -1.00 -2.81 5.84
C ILE A 83 -1.51 -2.42 4.47
N VAL A 84 -0.89 -1.41 3.85
CA VAL A 84 -1.05 -1.12 2.43
C VAL A 84 0.11 -1.74 1.68
N TYR A 85 -0.16 -2.82 0.96
CA TYR A 85 0.80 -3.49 0.09
C TYR A 85 0.70 -2.90 -1.31
N CYS A 86 1.71 -2.12 -1.71
CA CYS A 86 1.77 -1.48 -3.01
C CYS A 86 2.28 -2.45 -4.08
N ILE A 87 1.58 -2.52 -5.21
CA ILE A 87 2.03 -3.23 -6.41
C ILE A 87 2.05 -2.25 -7.58
N ARG A 88 3.18 -2.13 -8.27
CA ARG A 88 3.27 -1.32 -9.50
C ARG A 88 2.80 -2.14 -10.70
N ALA A 89 1.51 -2.02 -11.01
CA ALA A 89 0.84 -2.83 -12.02
C ALA A 89 1.46 -2.68 -13.42
N ASP A 90 1.93 -1.48 -13.80
CA ASP A 90 2.53 -1.27 -15.13
C ASP A 90 3.85 -2.02 -15.31
N THR A 91 4.53 -2.40 -14.23
CA THR A 91 5.73 -3.22 -14.32
C THR A 91 5.38 -4.62 -14.83
N TYR A 92 4.25 -5.17 -14.42
CA TYR A 92 3.76 -6.47 -14.93
C TYR A 92 3.38 -6.37 -16.40
N LEU A 93 2.70 -5.30 -16.79
CA LEU A 93 2.31 -5.07 -18.19
C LEU A 93 3.53 -4.92 -19.09
N ARG A 94 4.53 -4.12 -18.69
CA ARG A 94 5.75 -3.88 -19.49
C ARG A 94 6.68 -5.09 -19.56
N THR A 95 6.73 -5.90 -18.51
CA THR A 95 7.56 -7.10 -18.47
C THR A 95 6.85 -8.35 -19.01
N ASN A 96 5.62 -8.18 -19.53
CA ASN A 96 4.76 -9.27 -19.97
C ASN A 96 4.68 -10.40 -18.94
N PHE A 97 4.40 -10.05 -17.67
CA PHE A 97 4.26 -11.01 -16.58
C PHE A 97 5.49 -11.91 -16.41
N SER A 98 6.69 -11.32 -16.42
CA SER A 98 7.94 -12.04 -16.15
C SER A 98 7.84 -12.90 -14.89
N GLU A 99 8.17 -14.19 -15.01
CA GLU A 99 8.12 -15.15 -13.90
C GLU A 99 9.00 -14.69 -12.72
N ASP A 100 10.15 -14.06 -12.99
CA ASP A 100 11.04 -13.53 -11.96
C ASP A 100 10.37 -12.44 -11.11
N LEU A 101 9.61 -11.55 -11.74
CA LEU A 101 8.87 -10.51 -11.02
C LEU A 101 7.75 -11.12 -10.19
N ILE A 102 6.96 -12.01 -10.80
CA ILE A 102 5.88 -12.74 -10.12
C ILE A 102 6.41 -13.49 -8.90
N ASN A 103 7.52 -14.23 -9.05
CA ASN A 103 8.10 -15.02 -7.98
C ASN A 103 8.62 -14.14 -6.83
N LYS A 104 9.25 -12.99 -7.15
CA LYS A 104 9.72 -12.04 -6.13
C LYS A 104 8.57 -11.43 -5.35
N GLU A 105 7.54 -10.95 -6.04
CA GLU A 105 6.38 -10.32 -5.41
C GLU A 105 5.56 -11.33 -4.62
N ARG A 106 5.32 -12.53 -5.18
CA ARG A 106 4.61 -13.62 -4.49
C ARG A 106 5.31 -13.97 -3.19
N LYS A 107 6.64 -14.14 -3.23
CA LYS A 107 7.43 -14.46 -2.04
C LYS A 107 7.33 -13.38 -0.98
N GLU A 108 7.37 -12.10 -1.37
CA GLU A 108 7.28 -10.99 -0.43
C GLU A 108 5.87 -10.86 0.16
N PHE A 109 4.84 -10.90 -0.68
CA PHE A 109 3.47 -10.74 -0.24
C PHE A 109 3.01 -11.92 0.62
N HIS A 110 3.34 -13.16 0.23
CA HIS A 110 3.04 -14.33 1.05
C HIS A 110 3.79 -14.34 2.39
N ARG A 111 4.95 -13.69 2.47
CA ARG A 111 5.64 -13.52 3.75
C ARG A 111 4.78 -12.67 4.70
N ILE A 112 4.23 -11.56 4.23
CA ILE A 112 3.33 -10.70 5.02
C ILE A 112 2.08 -11.47 5.45
N LEU A 113 1.45 -12.20 4.53
CA LEU A 113 0.25 -13.01 4.82
C LEU A 113 0.53 -14.15 5.81
N ALA A 114 1.75 -14.71 5.79
CA ALA A 114 2.13 -15.80 6.69
C ALA A 114 2.56 -15.31 8.10
N SER A 115 2.89 -14.02 8.26
CA SER A 115 3.38 -13.45 9.52
C SER A 115 2.32 -13.51 10.63
N PRO A 116 2.55 -14.26 11.72
CA PRO A 116 1.62 -14.37 12.84
C PRO A 116 1.26 -13.02 13.48
N GLU A 117 2.24 -12.12 13.56
CA GLU A 117 2.14 -10.80 14.19
C GLU A 117 1.20 -9.87 13.41
N LEU A 118 1.05 -10.12 12.10
CA LEU A 118 0.25 -9.31 11.19
C LEU A 118 -1.16 -9.87 10.97
N ARG A 119 -1.50 -11.01 11.58
CA ARG A 119 -2.78 -11.72 11.35
C ARG A 119 -4.01 -10.87 11.61
N ALA A 120 -3.93 -9.96 12.57
CA ALA A 120 -5.04 -9.07 12.95
C ALA A 120 -5.12 -7.81 12.07
N CYS A 121 -4.11 -7.53 11.24
CA CYS A 121 -4.09 -6.33 10.40
C CYS A 121 -5.07 -6.45 9.24
N GLN A 122 -5.71 -5.34 8.89
CA GLN A 122 -6.35 -5.20 7.59
C GLN A 122 -5.28 -5.11 6.50
N ILE A 123 -5.42 -5.87 5.42
CA ILE A 123 -4.49 -5.83 4.29
C ILE A 123 -5.21 -5.22 3.09
N ILE A 124 -4.69 -4.10 2.62
CA ILE A 124 -5.13 -3.40 1.41
C ILE A 124 -4.02 -3.55 0.37
N CYS A 125 -4.31 -4.26 -0.71
CA CYS A 125 -3.44 -4.32 -1.87
C CYS A 125 -3.74 -3.13 -2.78
N TYR A 126 -2.85 -2.15 -2.79
CA TYR A 126 -2.99 -0.94 -3.59
C TYR A 126 -2.25 -1.07 -4.93
N MET A 127 -3.02 -1.09 -6.01
CA MET A 127 -2.53 -1.26 -7.37
C MET A 127 -2.20 0.11 -7.98
N ILE A 128 -0.91 0.37 -8.19
CA ILE A 128 -0.43 1.61 -8.77
C ILE A 128 -0.31 1.44 -10.27
N PHE A 129 -1.16 2.17 -10.99
CA PHE A 129 -1.09 2.38 -12.42
C PHE A 129 -0.49 3.76 -12.71
N ASP A 130 0.39 3.83 -13.68
CA ASP A 130 0.96 5.06 -14.20
C ASP A 130 -0.18 5.93 -14.78
N GLU A 131 -0.08 7.24 -14.60
CA GLU A 131 -1.07 8.18 -15.17
C GLU A 131 -1.03 8.16 -16.70
N THR A 132 0.08 7.71 -17.30
CA THR A 132 0.22 7.51 -18.74
C THR A 132 -0.42 6.21 -19.24
N THR A 133 -0.81 5.30 -18.34
CA THR A 133 -1.48 4.05 -18.70
C THR A 133 -2.94 4.34 -19.03
N ASN A 134 -3.25 4.38 -20.33
CA ASN A 134 -4.57 4.68 -20.88
C ASN A 134 -5.53 3.47 -20.76
N LEU A 135 -5.77 3.02 -19.52
CA LEU A 135 -6.73 1.98 -19.18
C LEU A 135 -7.93 2.60 -18.47
N THR A 136 -9.12 2.16 -18.84
CA THR A 136 -10.37 2.43 -18.11
C THR A 136 -10.33 1.79 -16.72
N TRP A 137 -11.22 2.24 -15.83
CA TRP A 137 -11.36 1.67 -14.49
C TRP A 137 -11.59 0.16 -14.49
N LYS A 138 -12.48 -0.31 -15.36
CA LYS A 138 -12.79 -1.75 -15.51
C LYS A 138 -11.58 -2.56 -15.98
N GLU A 139 -10.75 -2.00 -16.85
CA GLU A 139 -9.52 -2.65 -17.29
C GLU A 139 -8.49 -2.69 -16.17
N LYS A 140 -8.33 -1.61 -15.39
CA LYS A 140 -7.44 -1.59 -14.21
C LYS A 140 -7.86 -2.64 -13.18
N GLU A 141 -9.15 -2.80 -12.90
CA GLU A 141 -9.67 -3.88 -12.06
C GLU A 141 -9.33 -5.26 -12.62
N SER A 142 -9.63 -5.51 -13.91
CA SER A 142 -9.31 -6.79 -14.57
C SER A 142 -7.83 -7.13 -14.48
N ARG A 143 -6.93 -6.18 -14.77
CA ARG A 143 -5.48 -6.38 -14.67
C ARG A 143 -5.01 -6.62 -13.24
N SER A 144 -5.65 -5.97 -12.27
CA SER A 144 -5.35 -6.18 -10.85
C SER A 144 -5.67 -7.62 -10.43
N LEU A 145 -6.80 -8.17 -10.91
CA LEU A 145 -7.17 -9.56 -10.67
C LEU A 145 -6.22 -10.56 -11.35
N GLU A 146 -5.79 -10.27 -12.58
CA GLU A 146 -4.78 -11.09 -13.27
C GLU A 146 -3.46 -11.16 -12.48
N ILE A 147 -2.98 -10.01 -11.98
CA ILE A 147 -1.78 -9.94 -11.15
C ILE A 147 -1.97 -10.77 -9.88
N LEU A 148 -3.06 -10.57 -9.12
CA LEU A 148 -3.30 -11.31 -7.88
C LEU A 148 -3.44 -12.82 -8.10
N SER A 149 -4.06 -13.22 -9.21
CA SER A 149 -4.13 -14.61 -9.63
C SER A 149 -2.73 -15.18 -9.90
N ALA A 150 -1.88 -14.43 -10.62
CA ALA A 150 -0.49 -14.81 -10.87
C ALA A 150 0.34 -14.86 -9.57
N LEU A 151 0.01 -14.05 -8.56
CA LEU A 151 0.61 -14.11 -7.23
C LEU A 151 0.05 -15.24 -6.36
N GLU A 152 -0.93 -16.01 -6.84
CA GLU A 152 -1.59 -17.10 -6.09
C GLU A 152 -2.26 -16.63 -4.79
N VAL A 153 -2.66 -15.36 -4.72
CA VAL A 153 -3.37 -14.78 -3.58
C VAL A 153 -4.85 -15.13 -3.72
N ARG A 154 -5.31 -16.11 -2.94
CA ARG A 154 -6.70 -16.57 -2.91
C ARG A 154 -7.36 -16.03 -1.64
N ASN A 155 -8.53 -15.36 -1.75
CA ASN A 155 -9.29 -14.58 -0.75
C ASN A 155 -9.22 -13.04 -0.88
N TYR A 156 -9.45 -12.51 -2.09
CA TYR A 156 -9.82 -11.10 -2.25
C TYR A 156 -11.35 -10.94 -2.22
N THR A 157 -11.86 -9.95 -1.49
CA THR A 157 -13.30 -9.65 -1.47
C THR A 157 -13.67 -8.88 -2.75
N GLY A 158 -13.98 -9.63 -3.82
CA GLY A 158 -14.44 -9.10 -5.11
C GLY A 158 -15.38 -10.04 -5.86
N ALA A 159 -15.12 -11.35 -5.86
CA ALA A 159 -16.08 -12.39 -6.24
C ALA A 159 -15.47 -13.78 -5.93
N ASP A 160 -16.25 -14.60 -5.24
CA ASP A 160 -16.12 -16.04 -4.98
C ASP A 160 -15.00 -16.65 -4.12
N GLN A 161 -15.46 -17.62 -3.33
CA GLN A 161 -14.76 -18.34 -2.26
C GLN A 161 -14.14 -19.65 -2.78
N GLY A 162 -12.87 -19.88 -2.44
CA GLY A 162 -12.21 -21.16 -2.62
C GLY A 162 -11.34 -21.49 -1.40
N LYS A 163 -11.16 -22.77 -1.08
CA LYS A 163 -10.39 -23.26 0.08
C LYS A 163 -8.91 -22.83 -0.04
N THR A 164 -8.39 -22.12 0.97
CA THR A 164 -7.02 -21.57 0.98
C THR A 164 -6.15 -22.12 2.10
N LYS A 165 -4.83 -21.96 1.95
CA LYS A 165 -3.82 -22.23 3.00
C LYS A 165 -3.76 -21.13 4.09
N PHE A 166 -4.44 -19.99 3.91
CA PHE A 166 -4.46 -18.85 4.83
C PHE A 166 -5.90 -18.42 5.12
N PRO A 167 -6.63 -19.17 5.96
CA PRO A 167 -8.09 -19.06 6.07
C PRO A 167 -8.64 -17.80 6.78
N GLN A 168 -7.81 -16.81 7.17
CA GLN A 168 -8.27 -15.75 8.09
C GLN A 168 -7.98 -14.29 7.68
N GLN A 169 -7.09 -14.00 6.73
CA GLN A 169 -6.85 -12.61 6.31
C GLN A 169 -7.58 -12.29 5.01
N LYS A 170 -8.50 -11.32 5.06
CA LYS A 170 -9.14 -10.75 3.88
C LYS A 170 -8.21 -9.71 3.27
N VAL A 171 -7.89 -9.87 1.98
CA VAL A 171 -7.16 -8.85 1.22
C VAL A 171 -8.18 -8.01 0.46
N LYS A 172 -8.24 -6.70 0.74
CA LYS A 172 -8.99 -5.77 -0.10
C LYS A 172 -8.10 -5.27 -1.23
N VAL A 173 -8.64 -5.16 -2.43
CA VAL A 173 -7.91 -4.68 -3.61
C VAL A 173 -8.42 -3.30 -3.96
N VAL A 174 -7.52 -2.34 -4.12
CA VAL A 174 -7.87 -0.95 -4.42
C VAL A 174 -7.02 -0.48 -5.60
N THR A 175 -7.67 0.14 -6.59
CA THR A 175 -7.02 0.58 -7.84
C THR A 175 -7.00 2.10 -7.99
N ASN A 176 -7.61 2.83 -7.07
CA ASN A 176 -7.71 4.28 -7.10
C ASN A 176 -7.44 4.89 -5.72
N TYR A 177 -6.86 6.08 -5.72
CA TYR A 177 -6.43 6.76 -4.49
C TYR A 177 -7.60 7.21 -3.60
N PRO A 178 -8.74 7.73 -4.13
CA PRO A 178 -9.88 8.08 -3.30
C PRO A 178 -10.45 6.91 -2.48
N GLU A 179 -10.61 5.73 -3.09
CA GLU A 179 -11.06 4.53 -2.39
C GLU A 179 -10.07 4.08 -1.31
N LEU A 180 -8.75 4.24 -1.57
CA LEU A 180 -7.74 3.96 -0.55
C LEU A 180 -7.90 4.87 0.67
N LEU A 181 -8.19 6.16 0.46
CA LEU A 181 -8.43 7.09 1.57
C LEU A 181 -9.69 6.70 2.36
N GLU A 182 -10.77 6.34 1.66
CA GLU A 182 -12.01 5.86 2.28
C GLU A 182 -11.77 4.61 3.15
N ASP A 183 -11.02 3.63 2.63
CA ASP A 183 -10.67 2.41 3.37
C ASP A 183 -9.77 2.65 4.57
N LEU A 184 -8.90 3.66 4.48
CA LEU A 184 -8.11 4.12 5.60
C LEU A 184 -8.93 4.99 6.56
N GLY A 185 -10.20 5.28 6.27
CA GLY A 185 -11.04 6.19 7.07
C GLY A 185 -10.49 7.61 7.12
N ILE A 186 -9.73 7.99 6.09
CA ILE A 186 -9.19 9.33 5.88
C ILE A 186 -10.23 10.08 5.05
N ASP A 187 -10.94 11.03 5.67
CA ASP A 187 -11.82 11.91 4.89
C ASP A 187 -10.96 12.69 3.91
N ALA A 188 -11.33 12.70 2.63
CA ALA A 188 -10.74 13.59 1.66
C ALA A 188 -10.82 15.01 2.23
N VAL A 189 -9.66 15.61 2.55
CA VAL A 189 -9.62 17.02 2.91
C VAL A 189 -10.14 17.76 1.69
N ILE A 190 -11.37 18.24 1.78
CA ILE A 190 -11.89 19.26 0.89
C ILE A 190 -10.94 20.44 1.11
N HIS A 191 -9.99 20.66 0.21
CA HIS A 191 -9.32 21.94 0.07
C HIS A 191 -10.36 22.95 -0.40
N GLY A 192 -11.28 23.29 0.49
CA GLY A 192 -12.14 24.44 0.37
C GLY A 192 -11.33 25.61 0.85
N ASN A 193 -11.06 26.55 -0.05
CA ASN A 193 -10.70 27.91 0.31
C ASN A 193 -11.78 28.46 1.26
N ALA A 194 -11.61 28.27 2.57
CA ALA A 194 -12.18 29.17 3.54
C ALA A 194 -11.27 30.39 3.54
N ILE A 195 -11.51 31.30 2.58
CA ILE A 195 -11.27 32.71 2.85
C ILE A 195 -12.18 33.02 4.04
N LEU A 196 -11.61 32.93 5.24
CA LEU A 196 -12.13 33.67 6.37
C LEU A 196 -11.87 35.12 6.02
N SER A 197 -12.84 35.75 5.34
CA SER A 197 -12.95 37.20 5.37
C SER A 197 -13.14 37.55 6.84
N ALA A 198 -12.10 38.10 7.44
CA ALA A 198 -12.22 38.80 8.71
C ALA A 198 -13.19 39.97 8.50
N ASP A 199 -14.13 40.11 9.44
CA ASP A 199 -14.86 41.36 9.66
C ASP A 199 -13.89 42.52 9.95
#